data_AF-A0A0F9JH66-F1
#
_entry.id   AF-A0A0F9JH66-F1
#
_cell.length_a   1.000
_cell.length_b   1.000
_cell.length_c   1.000
_cell.angle_alpha   90.00
_cell.angle_beta   90.00
_cell.angle_gamma   90.00
#
_symmetry.space_group_name_H-M   'P 1'
#
loop_
_entity.id
_entity.type
_entity.pdbx_description
1 polymer ?
#
loop_
_entity_poly.entity_id
_entity_poly.type
_entity_poly.pdbx_seq_one_letter_code
_entity_poly.pdbx_strand_id
1 'polypeptide(L)'
;MSEPKFKKSFAVYRARKSNDGVAAQFDFNPQSKLLFLEMAAQTNKQDTKGNALFDWKSKIAFKLGTVDIGEILCVLIGKQAGVGRFDDGRHKGLYHENEKGNAVLYFEKGKHGGYYIKLSIRRGEDKIQLSQTLTNGEGIILPTLLRCVVEAKYDW
;
A
#
# COMPACT_ATOMS: atom_id res chain seq x y z
N MET A 1 26.36 -12.83 13.22
CA MET A 1 26.33 -12.07 11.95
C MET A 1 25.38 -10.90 12.17
N SER A 2 25.83 -9.66 11.99
CA SER A 2 24.93 -8.50 12.05
C SER A 2 23.90 -8.62 10.93
N GLU A 3 22.60 -8.57 11.27
CA GLU A 3 21.53 -8.53 10.27
C GLU A 3 21.80 -7.40 9.25
N PRO A 4 21.48 -7.60 7.96
CA PRO A 4 21.68 -6.58 6.95
C PRO A 4 20.97 -5.28 7.33
N LYS A 5 21.72 -4.17 7.29
CA LYS A 5 21.33 -2.77 7.56
C LYS A 5 20.42 -2.18 6.46
N PHE A 6 19.61 -3.02 5.81
CA PHE A 6 18.69 -2.61 4.75
C PHE A 6 17.27 -2.67 5.28
N LYS A 7 16.56 -1.53 5.18
CA LYS A 7 15.12 -1.48 5.45
C LYS A 7 14.42 -2.39 4.44
N LYS A 8 13.77 -3.46 4.92
CA LYS A 8 13.02 -4.42 4.07
C LYS A 8 11.69 -3.82 3.64
N SER A 9 11.76 -2.73 2.87
CA SER A 9 10.59 -2.01 2.40
C SER A 9 10.65 -1.76 0.90
N PHE A 10 9.54 -2.02 0.21
CA PHE A 10 9.37 -1.63 -1.19
C PHE A 10 8.52 -0.37 -1.25
N ALA A 11 9.07 0.72 -1.81
CA ALA A 11 8.42 2.01 -1.86
C ALA A 11 8.28 2.52 -3.31
N VAL A 12 7.13 3.14 -3.58
CA VAL A 12 6.81 3.77 -4.86
C VAL A 12 6.41 5.21 -4.60
N TYR A 13 7.07 6.13 -5.32
CA TYR A 13 6.89 7.57 -5.19
C TYR A 13 6.22 8.12 -6.45
N ARG A 14 5.13 8.87 -6.26
CA ARG A 14 4.43 9.57 -7.34
C ARG A 14 4.29 11.04 -6.99
N ALA A 15 5.35 11.79 -7.27
CA ALA A 15 5.34 13.24 -7.14
C ALA A 15 4.49 13.88 -8.25
N ARG A 16 3.85 15.00 -7.92
CA ARG A 16 3.03 15.81 -8.83
C ARG A 16 3.39 17.29 -8.67
N LYS A 17 3.30 18.05 -9.77
CA LYS A 17 3.52 19.50 -9.76
C LYS A 17 2.48 20.24 -8.91
N SER A 18 1.29 19.68 -8.76
CA SER A 18 0.19 20.16 -7.92
C SER A 18 0.38 19.89 -6.43
N ASN A 19 1.49 19.25 -6.01
CA ASN A 19 1.79 18.89 -4.62
C ASN A 19 0.77 17.95 -3.93
N ASP A 20 -0.10 17.30 -4.71
CA ASP A 20 -1.05 16.26 -4.28
C ASP A 20 -0.52 14.83 -4.53
N GLY A 21 0.79 14.69 -4.77
CA GLY A 21 1.44 13.41 -4.96
C GLY A 21 1.39 12.53 -3.71
N VAL A 22 1.69 11.25 -3.89
CA VAL A 22 1.63 10.25 -2.82
C VAL A 22 2.80 9.28 -2.94
N ALA A 23 3.38 8.91 -1.81
CA ALA A 23 4.28 7.78 -1.69
C ALA A 23 3.55 6.61 -1.01
N ALA A 24 3.85 5.38 -1.41
CA ALA A 24 3.36 4.16 -0.78
C ALA A 24 4.55 3.25 -0.49
N GLN A 25 4.55 2.61 0.67
CA GLN A 25 5.60 1.72 1.12
C GLN A 25 4.97 0.45 1.70
N PHE A 26 5.42 -0.70 1.22
CA PHE A 26 5.17 -2.00 1.83
C PHE A 26 6.33 -2.27 2.80
N ASP A 27 6.06 -2.15 4.09
CA ASP A 27 7.04 -2.24 5.18
C ASP A 27 6.90 -3.58 5.91
N PHE A 28 7.84 -4.49 5.71
CA PHE A 28 7.86 -5.78 6.40
C PHE A 28 8.86 -5.76 7.55
N ASN A 29 8.37 -6.03 8.75
CA ASN A 29 9.21 -6.22 9.93
C ASN A 29 9.48 -7.73 10.11
N PRO A 30 10.73 -8.20 9.94
CA PRO A 30 11.03 -9.63 9.99
C PRO A 30 10.93 -10.23 11.40
N GLN A 31 11.14 -9.45 12.46
CA GLN A 31 11.06 -9.94 13.84
C GLN A 31 9.61 -10.21 14.27
N SER A 32 8.70 -9.28 13.96
CA SER A 32 7.27 -9.40 14.26
C SER A 32 6.47 -10.09 13.16
N LYS A 33 7.08 -10.31 11.99
CA LYS A 33 6.46 -10.85 10.76
C LYS A 33 5.22 -10.06 10.32
N LEU A 34 5.16 -8.77 10.64
CA LEU A 34 4.06 -7.89 10.26
C LEU A 34 4.40 -7.14 8.97
N LEU A 35 3.42 -7.04 8.09
CA LEU A 35 3.49 -6.22 6.87
C LEU A 35 2.51 -5.06 7.03
N PHE A 36 2.99 -3.85 6.75
CA PHE A 36 2.17 -2.65 6.68
C PHE A 36 2.23 -2.04 5.28
N LEU A 37 1.09 -1.61 4.76
CA LEU A 37 1.04 -0.61 3.71
C LEU A 37 1.00 0.77 4.35
N GLU A 38 2.03 1.56 4.14
CA GLU A 38 2.12 2.95 4.60
C GLU A 38 1.99 3.89 3.40
N MET A 39 1.21 4.97 3.54
CA MET A 39 1.07 5.99 2.51
C MET A 39 1.29 7.39 3.10
N ALA A 40 2.04 8.22 2.39
CA ALA A 40 2.39 9.58 2.79
C ALA A 40 2.06 10.57 1.67
N ALA A 41 1.46 11.70 2.03
CA ALA A 41 1.20 12.79 1.10
C ALA A 41 2.51 13.52 0.73
N GLN A 42 2.59 14.00 -0.50
CA GLN A 42 3.63 14.93 -0.91
C GLN A 42 3.49 16.24 -0.13
N THR A 43 4.63 16.84 0.21
CA THR A 43 4.70 18.16 0.83
C THR A 43 4.92 19.23 -0.24
N ASN A 44 4.71 20.49 0.12
CA ASN A 44 5.10 21.63 -0.71
C ASN A 44 6.62 21.92 -0.70
N LYS A 45 7.43 21.06 -0.07
CA LYS A 45 8.88 21.22 0.06
C LYS A 45 9.63 20.30 -0.90
N GLN A 46 10.85 20.71 -1.22
CA GLN A 46 11.79 19.94 -2.00
C GLN A 46 13.10 19.78 -1.24
N ASP A 47 13.87 18.74 -1.59
CA ASP A 47 15.24 18.59 -1.11
C ASP A 47 16.20 19.56 -1.82
N THR A 48 17.47 19.53 -1.46
CA THR A 48 18.52 20.38 -2.06
C THR A 48 18.76 20.13 -3.55
N LYS A 49 18.21 19.04 -4.11
CA LYS A 49 18.29 18.67 -5.53
C LYS A 49 16.98 18.93 -6.28
N GLY A 50 15.99 19.54 -5.63
CA GLY A 50 14.68 19.82 -6.22
C GLY A 50 13.72 18.63 -6.26
N ASN A 51 14.03 17.51 -5.59
CA ASN A 51 13.11 16.38 -5.51
C ASN A 51 11.99 16.66 -4.50
N ALA A 52 10.76 16.25 -4.83
CA ALA A 52 9.63 16.36 -3.93
C ALA A 52 9.84 15.57 -2.63
N LEU A 53 9.46 16.15 -1.50
CA LEU A 53 9.47 15.50 -0.18
C LEU A 53 8.06 15.00 0.20
N PHE A 54 7.99 13.95 1.00
CA PHE A 54 6.74 13.31 1.45
C PHE A 54 6.65 13.29 2.98
N ASP A 55 5.45 13.55 3.52
CA ASP A 55 5.20 13.63 4.96
C ASP A 55 5.02 12.23 5.58
N TRP A 56 6.14 11.54 5.80
CA TRP A 56 6.14 10.25 6.49
C TRP A 56 5.80 10.34 7.97
N LYS A 57 5.87 11.53 8.58
CA LYS A 57 5.50 11.73 10.00
C LYS A 57 3.98 11.64 10.17
N SER A 58 3.23 12.16 9.20
CA SER A 58 1.76 12.12 9.17
C SER A 58 1.20 11.00 8.27
N LYS A 59 1.99 9.95 8.01
CA LYS A 59 1.57 8.82 7.17
C LYS A 59 0.32 8.13 7.72
N ILE A 60 -0.45 7.56 6.82
CA ILE A 60 -1.51 6.59 7.15
C ILE A 60 -0.97 5.17 6.92
N ALA A 61 -1.38 4.22 7.76
CA ALA A 61 -0.89 2.84 7.70
C ALA A 61 -2.05 1.84 7.79
N PHE A 62 -1.93 0.74 7.06
CA PHE A 62 -2.86 -0.36 7.04
C PHE A 62 -2.09 -1.67 7.22
N LYS A 63 -2.37 -2.39 8.32
CA LYS A 63 -1.76 -3.70 8.58
C LYS A 63 -2.35 -4.72 7.61
N LEU A 64 -1.50 -5.45 6.90
CA LEU A 64 -1.92 -6.51 5.99
C LEU A 64 -1.82 -7.87 6.68
N GLY A 65 -2.97 -8.52 6.89
CA GLY A 65 -3.06 -9.92 7.27
C GLY A 65 -2.76 -10.85 6.10
N THR A 66 -2.63 -12.15 6.37
CA THR A 66 -2.35 -13.13 5.30
C THR A 66 -3.44 -13.16 4.24
N VAL A 67 -4.71 -13.04 4.65
CA VAL A 67 -5.86 -13.02 3.71
C VAL A 67 -5.83 -11.76 2.84
N ASP A 68 -5.52 -10.59 3.41
CA ASP A 68 -5.35 -9.34 2.64
C ASP A 68 -4.27 -9.48 1.58
N ILE A 69 -3.15 -10.12 1.94
CA ILE A 69 -2.05 -10.40 1.01
C ILE A 69 -2.53 -11.32 -0.13
N GLY A 70 -3.31 -12.36 0.18
CA GLY A 70 -3.91 -13.26 -0.81
C GLY A 70 -4.84 -12.54 -1.79
N GLU A 71 -5.68 -11.63 -1.28
CA GLU A 71 -6.57 -10.80 -2.10
C GLU A 71 -5.80 -9.89 -3.07
N ILE A 72 -4.77 -9.21 -2.57
CA ILE A 72 -3.89 -8.36 -3.39
C ILE A 72 -3.17 -9.21 -4.44
N LEU A 73 -2.64 -10.37 -4.05
CA LEU A 73 -2.01 -11.31 -4.97
C LEU A 73 -2.97 -11.72 -6.09
N CYS A 74 -4.24 -12.06 -5.78
CA CYS A 74 -5.24 -12.42 -6.78
C CYS A 74 -5.45 -11.31 -7.83
N VAL A 75 -5.40 -10.03 -7.44
CA VAL A 75 -5.45 -8.92 -8.41
C VAL A 75 -4.20 -8.92 -9.28
N LEU A 76 -3.02 -8.99 -8.66
CA LEU A 76 -1.73 -8.89 -9.35
C LEU A 76 -1.45 -10.04 -10.32
N ILE A 77 -1.88 -11.26 -9.99
CA ILE A 77 -1.78 -12.42 -10.89
C ILE A 77 -2.96 -12.54 -11.86
N GLY A 78 -3.81 -11.52 -11.90
CA GLY A 78 -4.87 -11.39 -12.87
C GLY A 78 -6.13 -12.21 -12.62
N LYS A 79 -6.25 -12.87 -11.45
CA LYS A 79 -7.41 -13.70 -11.07
C LYS A 79 -8.65 -12.88 -10.69
N GLN A 80 -8.48 -11.63 -10.27
CA GLN A 80 -9.59 -10.69 -10.02
C GLN A 80 -9.25 -9.26 -10.49
N ALA A 81 -10.27 -8.41 -10.59
CA ALA A 81 -10.12 -7.02 -11.05
C ALA A 81 -9.79 -6.05 -9.91
N GLY A 82 -10.22 -6.35 -8.68
CA GLY A 82 -9.91 -5.61 -7.46
C GLY A 82 -10.04 -6.47 -6.21
N VAL A 83 -9.63 -5.93 -5.06
CA VAL A 83 -9.67 -6.63 -3.77
C VAL A 83 -11.01 -6.52 -3.05
N GLY A 84 -11.36 -7.55 -2.29
CA GLY A 84 -12.60 -7.61 -1.53
C GLY A 84 -13.80 -7.99 -2.40
N ARG A 85 -14.94 -8.22 -1.74
CA ARG A 85 -16.16 -8.71 -2.39
C ARG A 85 -16.58 -7.80 -3.56
N PHE A 86 -16.90 -8.41 -4.68
CA PHE A 86 -17.56 -7.74 -5.81
C PHE A 86 -19.06 -7.67 -5.56
N ASP A 87 -19.60 -6.45 -5.51
CA ASP A 87 -21.00 -6.20 -5.22
C ASP A 87 -21.40 -4.80 -5.73
N ASP A 88 -22.63 -4.65 -6.23
CA ASP A 88 -23.11 -3.45 -6.93
C ASP A 88 -22.16 -2.96 -8.06
N GLY A 89 -21.62 -3.89 -8.84
CA GLY A 89 -20.77 -3.57 -9.99
C GLY A 89 -19.35 -3.07 -9.64
N ARG A 90 -18.91 -3.18 -8.38
CA ARG A 90 -17.56 -2.79 -7.96
C ARG A 90 -17.01 -3.66 -6.83
N HIS A 91 -15.68 -3.67 -6.69
CA HIS A 91 -15.03 -4.24 -5.52
C HIS A 91 -15.14 -3.28 -4.33
N LYS A 92 -15.52 -3.80 -3.16
CA LYS A 92 -15.75 -2.99 -1.94
C LYS A 92 -14.46 -2.65 -1.18
N GLY A 93 -13.32 -3.22 -1.56
CA GLY A 93 -12.04 -3.04 -0.87
C GLY A 93 -11.90 -3.95 0.36
N LEU A 94 -10.71 -3.93 0.96
CA LEU A 94 -10.41 -4.59 2.23
C LEU A 94 -10.74 -3.65 3.38
N TYR A 95 -11.61 -4.08 4.29
CA TYR A 95 -12.14 -3.26 5.38
C TYR A 95 -11.59 -3.72 6.73
N HIS A 96 -11.01 -2.79 7.48
CA HIS A 96 -10.63 -2.98 8.88
C HIS A 96 -11.32 -1.95 9.76
N GLU A 97 -11.77 -2.37 10.95
CA GLU A 97 -12.38 -1.49 11.95
C GLU A 97 -11.88 -1.84 13.35
N ASN A 98 -11.76 -0.83 14.19
CA ASN A 98 -11.49 -0.95 15.61
C ASN A 98 -12.18 0.20 16.37
N GLU A 99 -12.00 0.23 17.68
CA GLU A 99 -12.57 1.25 18.57
C GLU A 99 -12.23 2.70 18.19
N LYS A 100 -11.12 2.91 17.45
CA LYS A 100 -10.64 4.24 17.03
C LYS A 100 -11.13 4.65 15.64
N GLY A 101 -11.83 3.78 14.93
CA GLY A 101 -12.40 4.04 13.61
C GLY A 101 -12.15 2.92 12.59
N ASN A 102 -12.24 3.26 11.31
CA ASN A 102 -12.16 2.28 10.22
C ASN A 102 -11.20 2.70 9.12
N ALA A 103 -10.79 1.70 8.33
CA ALA A 103 -9.92 1.87 7.19
C ALA A 103 -10.38 0.97 6.03
N VAL A 104 -10.27 1.49 4.81
CA VAL A 104 -10.59 0.75 3.58
C VAL A 104 -9.44 0.86 2.61
N LEU A 105 -8.88 -0.28 2.23
CA LEU A 105 -7.87 -0.40 1.17
C LEU A 105 -8.54 -0.87 -0.12
N TYR A 106 -8.46 -0.03 -1.15
CA TYR A 106 -8.80 -0.40 -2.52
C TYR A 106 -7.50 -0.67 -3.28
N PHE A 107 -7.48 -1.80 -3.99
CA PHE A 107 -6.42 -2.19 -4.89
C PHE A 107 -7.06 -2.88 -6.10
N GLU A 108 -6.90 -2.30 -7.29
CA GLU A 108 -7.58 -2.77 -8.50
C GLU A 108 -6.74 -2.55 -9.76
N LYS A 109 -7.06 -3.26 -10.84
CA LYS A 109 -6.43 -3.08 -12.14
C LYS A 109 -6.77 -1.69 -12.70
N GLY A 110 -5.77 -1.00 -13.23
CA GLY A 110 -5.96 0.27 -13.92
C GLY A 110 -6.62 0.06 -15.29
N LYS A 111 -7.53 0.97 -15.68
CA LYS A 111 -8.22 0.92 -16.99
C LYS A 111 -7.27 0.92 -18.19
N HIS A 112 -6.12 1.59 -18.05
CA HIS A 112 -5.10 1.73 -19.10
C HIS A 112 -3.82 0.93 -18.77
N GLY A 113 -3.98 -0.15 -17.99
CA GLY A 113 -2.85 -0.92 -17.45
C GLY A 113 -2.39 -0.40 -16.09
N GLY A 114 -1.48 -1.15 -15.48
CA GLY A 114 -1.03 -0.93 -14.12
C GLY A 114 -2.12 -1.24 -13.09
N TYR A 115 -1.98 -0.64 -11.92
CA TYR A 115 -2.86 -0.84 -10.78
C TYR A 115 -3.17 0.50 -10.12
N TYR A 116 -4.34 0.60 -9.53
CA TYR A 116 -4.75 1.72 -8.68
C TYR A 116 -4.75 1.28 -7.22
N ILE A 117 -4.18 2.11 -6.36
CA ILE A 117 -4.17 1.89 -4.91
C ILE A 117 -4.76 3.12 -4.21
N LYS A 118 -5.68 2.89 -3.27
CA LYS A 118 -6.27 3.94 -2.44
C LYS A 118 -6.49 3.43 -1.03
N LEU A 119 -5.98 4.17 -0.05
CA LEU A 119 -6.24 3.92 1.36
C LEU A 119 -7.04 5.08 1.94
N SER A 120 -8.19 4.77 2.51
CA SER A 120 -9.02 5.71 3.28
C SER A 120 -9.00 5.29 4.73
N ILE A 121 -8.69 6.21 5.64
CA ILE A 121 -8.80 6.00 7.10
C ILE A 121 -9.74 7.06 7.66
N ARG A 122 -10.68 6.62 8.49
CA ARG A 122 -11.54 7.49 9.30
C ARG A 122 -11.24 7.28 10.77
N ARG A 123 -11.06 8.37 11.53
CA ARG A 123 -10.91 8.38 12.99
C ARG A 123 -11.82 9.45 13.57
N GLY A 124 -12.94 9.05 14.17
CA GLY A 124 -14.01 10.00 14.53
C GLY A 124 -14.51 10.74 13.29
N GLU A 125 -14.48 12.08 13.32
CA GLU A 125 -14.88 12.95 12.21
C GLU A 125 -13.79 13.11 11.14
N ASP A 126 -12.52 12.85 11.49
CA ASP A 126 -11.40 13.01 10.57
C ASP A 126 -11.39 11.89 9.52
N LYS A 127 -11.27 12.27 8.25
CA LYS A 127 -11.08 11.35 7.14
C LYS A 127 -9.87 11.74 6.31
N ILE A 128 -8.92 10.84 6.21
CA ILE A 128 -7.73 10.99 5.35
C ILE A 128 -7.81 9.93 4.26
N GLN A 129 -7.59 10.34 3.00
CA GLN A 129 -7.56 9.43 1.87
C GLN A 129 -6.36 9.76 0.98
N LEU A 130 -5.52 8.76 0.71
CA LEU A 130 -4.41 8.87 -0.23
C LEU A 130 -4.57 7.83 -1.33
N SER A 131 -4.19 8.19 -2.55
CA SER A 131 -4.24 7.28 -3.69
C SER A 131 -3.14 7.55 -4.71
N GLN A 132 -2.71 6.50 -5.40
CA GLN A 132 -1.79 6.60 -6.52
C GLN A 132 -1.93 5.41 -7.47
N THR A 133 -1.09 5.37 -8.49
CA THR A 133 -1.06 4.28 -9.47
C THR A 133 0.31 3.58 -9.46
N LEU A 134 0.26 2.26 -9.58
CA LEU A 134 1.42 1.44 -9.88
C LEU A 134 1.44 1.12 -11.36
N THR A 135 2.62 1.09 -11.94
CA THR A 135 2.87 0.60 -13.30
C THR A 135 2.81 -0.93 -13.33
N ASN A 136 2.75 -1.51 -14.53
CA ASN A 136 2.89 -2.96 -14.70
C ASN A 136 4.24 -3.47 -14.16
N GLY A 137 5.32 -2.69 -14.32
CA GLY A 137 6.66 -3.05 -13.84
C GLY A 137 6.76 -3.11 -12.31
N GLU A 138 6.13 -2.19 -11.60
CA GLU A 138 6.05 -2.30 -10.13
C GLU A 138 5.08 -3.41 -9.71
N GLY A 139 4.01 -3.61 -10.48
CA GLY A 139 3.04 -4.68 -10.28
C GLY A 139 3.61 -6.08 -10.48
N ILE A 140 4.74 -6.27 -11.18
CA ILE A 140 5.40 -7.59 -11.26
C ILE A 140 6.36 -7.82 -10.08
N ILE A 141 6.90 -6.76 -9.47
CA ILE A 141 7.77 -6.85 -8.29
C ILE A 141 6.95 -7.20 -7.04
N LEU A 142 5.77 -6.58 -6.90
CA LEU A 142 4.95 -6.71 -5.69
C LEU A 142 4.52 -8.15 -5.37
N PRO A 143 4.11 -9.01 -6.33
CA PRO A 143 3.79 -10.42 -6.06
C PRO A 143 4.95 -11.20 -5.47
N THR A 144 6.17 -10.97 -5.96
CA THR A 144 7.37 -11.64 -5.45
C THR A 144 7.59 -11.28 -3.99
N LEU A 145 7.53 -9.98 -3.66
CA LEU A 145 7.64 -9.52 -2.28
C LEU A 145 6.55 -10.12 -1.39
N LEU A 146 5.30 -10.09 -1.84
CA LEU A 146 4.16 -10.57 -1.06
C LEU A 146 4.22 -12.09 -0.80
N ARG A 147 4.71 -12.89 -1.76
CA ARG A 147 4.95 -14.32 -1.54
C ARG A 147 6.03 -14.57 -0.50
N CYS A 148 7.16 -13.86 -0.57
CA CYS A 148 8.20 -13.95 0.46
C CYS A 148 7.69 -13.57 1.85
N VAL A 149 6.77 -12.60 1.95
CA VAL A 149 6.13 -12.26 3.23
C VAL A 149 5.23 -13.38 3.74
N VAL A 150 4.48 -14.05 2.87
CA VAL A 150 3.67 -15.21 3.25
C VAL A 150 4.56 -16.33 3.77
N GLU A 151 5.60 -16.71 3.04
CA GLU A 151 6.58 -17.72 3.47
C GLU A 151 7.19 -17.36 4.84
N ALA A 152 7.66 -16.13 5.01
CA ALA A 152 8.25 -15.67 6.27
C ALA A 152 7.26 -15.64 7.45
N LYS A 153 5.95 -15.49 7.21
CA LYS A 153 4.93 -15.54 8.28
C LYS A 153 4.75 -16.95 8.85
N TYR A 154 5.00 -17.98 8.05
CA TYR A 154 4.81 -19.39 8.42
C TYR A 154 6.13 -20.12 8.72
N ASP A 155 7.28 -19.44 8.63
CA ASP A 155 8.62 -20.03 8.79
C ASP A 155 8.87 -21.22 7.84
N TRP A 156 8.39 -21.12 6.60
CA TRP A 156 8.63 -22.10 5.55
C TRP A 156 10.01 -21.94 4.89
#